data_AF-A0A7K4BE26-F1
#
_entry.id   AF-A0A7K4BE26-F1
#
_cell.length_a   1.000
_cell.length_b   1.000
_cell.length_c   1.000
_cell.angle_alpha   90.00
_cell.angle_beta   90.00
_cell.angle_gamma   90.00
#
_symmetry.space_group_name_H-M   'P 1'
#
loop_
_entity.id
_entity.type
_entity.pdbx_description
1 polymer ?
#
loop_
_entity_poly.entity_id
_entity_poly.type
_entity_poly.pdbx_seq_one_letter_code
_entity_poly.pdbx_strand_id
1 'polypeptide(L)'
;MSPASSKLEQLVHITPIGYEIDRVVTPFHELKAHRVYLISMDDLSNYDKPAEHKLTSRQHEYDQRNCELLEAKGIDVILFRIDMFDIIKVMETVSMIIVKEKKAGNRIYVNIQ
;
A
#
# COMPACT_ATOMS: atom_id res chain seq x y z
N MET A 1 -13.66 -18.21 32.05
CA MET A 1 -13.56 -17.27 30.93
C MET A 1 -12.08 -17.03 30.68
N SER A 2 -11.51 -17.62 29.62
CA SER A 2 -10.11 -17.38 29.27
C SER A 2 -9.96 -15.91 28.85
N PRO A 3 -8.86 -15.22 29.22
CA PRO A 3 -8.64 -13.87 28.74
C PRO A 3 -8.58 -13.94 27.21
N ALA A 4 -9.41 -13.15 26.54
CA ALA A 4 -9.27 -12.92 25.11
C ALA A 4 -7.80 -12.55 24.89
N SER A 5 -7.09 -13.35 24.07
CA SER A 5 -5.71 -13.07 23.71
C SER A 5 -5.68 -11.64 23.18
N SER A 6 -5.12 -10.71 23.95
CA SER A 6 -4.99 -9.32 23.54
C SER A 6 -4.02 -9.32 22.37
N LYS A 7 -4.56 -9.24 21.16
CA LYS A 7 -3.74 -9.15 19.95
C LYS A 7 -2.84 -7.92 20.12
N LEU A 8 -1.52 -8.12 20.03
CA LEU A 8 -0.55 -7.04 20.15
C LEU A 8 -0.81 -6.01 19.04
N GLU A 9 -0.82 -4.72 19.41
CA GLU A 9 -0.99 -3.62 18.45
C GLU A 9 0.09 -3.70 17.36
N GLN A 10 -0.33 -3.65 16.10
CA GLN A 10 0.57 -3.55 14.96
C GLN A 10 0.64 -2.12 14.43
N LEU A 11 1.83 -1.72 14.00
CA LEU A 11 2.07 -0.49 13.24
C LEU A 11 1.86 -0.78 11.74
N VAL A 12 0.89 -0.08 11.15
CA VAL A 12 0.46 -0.27 9.76
C VAL A 12 0.64 1.04 8.99
N HIS A 13 1.20 0.97 7.79
CA HIS A 13 1.31 2.11 6.89
C HIS A 13 0.41 1.94 5.67
N ILE A 14 -0.17 3.04 5.19
CA ILE A 14 -0.87 3.12 3.92
C ILE A 14 -0.09 4.09 3.04
N THR A 15 0.38 3.63 1.88
CA THR A 15 1.29 4.39 1.02
C THR A 15 0.82 4.31 -0.43
N PRO A 16 0.27 5.40 -1.00
CA PRO A 16 0.14 5.55 -2.44
C PRO A 16 1.52 5.57 -3.11
N ILE A 17 1.69 4.87 -4.24
CA ILE A 17 3.00 4.71 -4.91
C ILE A 17 2.91 4.93 -6.42
N GLY A 18 4.02 5.41 -6.99
CA GLY A 18 4.26 5.49 -8.44
C GLY A 18 5.52 4.70 -8.83
N TYR A 19 6.30 5.20 -9.81
CA TYR A 19 7.50 4.52 -10.34
C TYR A 19 8.74 4.55 -9.43
N GLU A 20 8.59 4.91 -8.16
CA GLU A 20 9.69 5.29 -7.29
C GLU A 20 9.95 4.21 -6.24
N ILE A 21 11.10 3.55 -6.29
CA ILE A 21 11.46 2.51 -5.32
C ILE A 21 11.98 3.13 -4.02
N ASP A 22 12.96 4.03 -4.13
CA ASP A 22 13.65 4.59 -2.96
C ASP A 22 12.68 5.33 -2.04
N ARG A 23 11.76 6.11 -2.62
CA ARG A 23 10.72 6.82 -1.87
C ARG A 23 9.80 5.89 -1.06
N VAL A 24 9.57 4.67 -1.55
CA VAL A 24 8.73 3.68 -0.88
C VAL A 24 9.51 2.94 0.20
N VAL A 25 10.75 2.54 -0.09
CA VAL A 25 11.52 1.65 0.77
C VAL A 25 12.32 2.40 1.84
N THR A 26 12.87 3.58 1.52
CA THR A 26 13.76 4.33 2.40
C THR A 26 13.15 4.69 3.76
N PRO A 27 11.87 5.13 3.85
CA PRO A 27 11.26 5.43 5.16
C PRO A 27 11.31 4.26 6.14
N PHE A 28 11.30 3.02 5.65
CA PHE A 28 11.30 1.81 6.47
C PHE A 28 12.70 1.34 6.89
N HIS A 29 13.74 2.14 6.66
CA HIS A 29 15.03 1.96 7.36
C HIS A 29 14.96 2.44 8.81
N GLU A 30 14.19 3.50 9.07
CA GLU A 30 14.08 4.11 10.40
C GLU A 30 12.72 3.82 11.03
N LEU A 31 11.65 3.82 10.22
CA LEU A 31 10.29 3.54 10.69
C LEU A 31 10.05 2.03 10.77
N LYS A 32 9.53 1.59 11.92
CA LYS A 32 9.05 0.21 12.08
C LYS A 32 7.65 0.07 11.51
N ALA A 33 7.47 -0.89 10.60
CA ALA A 33 6.17 -1.31 10.11
C ALA A 33 6.02 -2.82 10.30
N HIS A 34 4.85 -3.25 10.75
CA HIS A 34 4.46 -4.65 10.72
C HIS A 34 3.77 -4.99 9.41
N ARG A 35 3.01 -4.03 8.87
CA ARG A 35 2.31 -4.15 7.59
C ARG A 35 2.36 -2.85 6.79
N VAL A 36 2.44 -2.96 5.48
CA VAL A 36 2.31 -1.85 4.54
C VAL A 36 1.23 -2.18 3.51
N TYR A 37 0.27 -1.29 3.37
CA TYR A 37 -0.67 -1.25 2.26
C TYR A 37 -0.11 -0.34 1.17
N LEU A 38 0.24 -0.92 0.03
CA LEU A 38 0.63 -0.16 -1.15
C LEU A 38 -0.61 0.08 -2.01
N ILE A 39 -0.84 1.33 -2.41
CA ILE A 39 -1.92 1.69 -3.34
C ILE A 39 -1.25 2.15 -4.63
N SER A 40 -1.42 1.39 -5.70
CA SER A 40 -0.80 1.64 -7.00
C SER A 40 -1.86 1.74 -8.10
N MET A 41 -1.42 2.21 -9.26
CA MET A 41 -2.24 2.36 -10.44
C MET A 41 -2.63 1.00 -11.00
N ASP A 42 -3.93 0.80 -11.25
CA ASP A 42 -4.43 -0.36 -11.98
C ASP A 42 -4.19 -0.22 -13.48
N ASP A 43 -4.33 -1.34 -14.20
CA ASP A 43 -4.32 -1.31 -15.65
C ASP A 43 -5.48 -0.45 -16.16
N LEU A 44 -5.13 0.62 -16.86
CA LEU A 44 -6.05 1.52 -17.53
C LEU A 44 -6.64 0.88 -18.79
N SER A 45 -7.40 -0.18 -18.60
CA SER A 45 -8.20 -0.82 -19.66
C SER A 45 -9.21 0.16 -20.30
N ASN A 46 -9.52 1.26 -19.62
CA ASN A 46 -10.45 2.30 -20.06
C ASN A 46 -9.78 3.47 -20.80
N TYR A 47 -8.46 3.48 -20.99
CA TYR A 47 -7.75 4.60 -21.62
C TYR A 47 -7.05 4.13 -22.89
N ASP A 48 -7.59 4.55 -24.04
CA ASP A 48 -7.31 3.98 -25.37
C ASP A 48 -5.93 4.31 -25.97
N LYS A 49 -5.06 5.09 -25.29
CA LYS A 49 -3.79 5.48 -25.91
C LYS A 49 -2.69 4.44 -25.61
N PRO A 50 -1.98 3.93 -26.63
CA PRO A 50 -0.87 2.99 -26.44
C PRO A 50 0.26 3.48 -25.52
N ALA A 51 0.40 4.80 -25.36
CA ALA A 51 1.34 5.40 -24.42
C ALA A 51 0.93 5.19 -22.94
N GLU A 52 -0.37 5.11 -22.66
CA GLU A 52 -0.92 4.91 -21.32
C GLU A 52 -0.76 3.45 -20.87
N HIS A 53 -0.89 2.47 -21.78
CA HIS A 53 -0.59 1.06 -21.47
C HIS A 53 0.89 0.79 -21.13
N LYS A 54 1.83 1.46 -21.81
CA LYS A 54 3.27 1.32 -21.49
C LYS A 54 3.60 1.87 -20.09
N LEU A 55 2.81 2.81 -19.60
CA LEU A 55 2.93 3.37 -18.27
C LEU A 55 2.46 2.38 -17.19
N THR A 56 1.44 1.55 -17.45
CA THR A 56 0.93 0.59 -16.44
C THR A 56 1.79 -0.67 -16.31
N SER A 57 2.26 -1.25 -17.42
CA SER A 57 3.13 -2.45 -17.34
C SER A 57 4.43 -2.15 -16.60
N ARG A 58 5.02 -0.97 -16.86
CA ARG A 58 6.21 -0.52 -16.15
C ARG A 58 5.92 -0.29 -14.66
N GLN A 59 4.74 0.23 -14.31
CA GLN A 59 4.33 0.42 -12.91
C GLN A 59 4.28 -0.90 -12.15
N HIS A 60 3.77 -1.97 -12.76
CA HIS A 60 3.68 -3.29 -12.11
C HIS A 60 5.04 -3.89 -11.75
N GLU A 61 6.07 -3.66 -12.58
CA GLU A 61 7.45 -4.07 -12.26
C GLU A 61 7.97 -3.33 -11.01
N TYR A 62 7.70 -2.03 -10.90
CA TYR A 62 8.05 -1.26 -9.70
C TYR A 62 7.24 -1.69 -8.48
N ASP A 63 5.94 -1.98 -8.64
CA ASP A 63 5.11 -2.50 -7.55
C ASP A 63 5.69 -3.79 -6.98
N GLN A 64 6.01 -4.73 -7.87
CA GLN A 64 6.58 -6.02 -7.49
C GLN A 64 7.92 -5.81 -6.78
N ARG A 65 8.77 -4.95 -7.33
CA ARG A 65 10.07 -4.66 -6.72
C ARG A 65 9.94 -4.03 -5.34
N ASN A 66 8.97 -3.14 -5.16
CA ASN A 66 8.65 -2.54 -3.86
C ASN A 66 8.16 -3.59 -2.86
N CYS A 67 7.27 -4.50 -3.28
CA CYS A 67 6.81 -5.60 -2.43
C CYS A 67 7.98 -6.47 -1.97
N GLU A 68 8.81 -6.96 -2.90
CA GLU A 68 9.97 -7.81 -2.61
C GLU A 68 10.93 -7.16 -1.59
N LEU A 69 11.24 -5.87 -1.77
CA LEU A 69 12.18 -5.15 -0.90
C LEU A 69 11.63 -4.91 0.51
N LEU A 70 10.32 -4.71 0.65
CA LEU A 70 9.66 -4.55 1.94
C LEU A 70 9.47 -5.90 2.64
N GLU A 71 9.09 -6.94 1.91
CA GLU A 71 8.97 -8.32 2.43
C GLU A 71 10.32 -8.86 2.90
N ALA A 72 11.41 -8.56 2.18
CA ALA A 72 12.77 -8.91 2.59
C ALA A 72 13.19 -8.24 3.92
N LYS A 73 12.49 -7.19 4.35
CA LYS A 73 12.65 -6.54 5.68
C LYS A 73 11.74 -7.15 6.75
N GLY A 74 10.96 -8.18 6.43
CA GLY A 74 10.00 -8.82 7.34
C GLY A 74 8.70 -8.05 7.51
N ILE A 75 8.36 -7.18 6.54
CA ILE A 75 7.12 -6.40 6.55
C ILE A 75 6.05 -7.17 5.75
N ASP A 76 4.84 -7.30 6.30
CA ASP A 76 3.67 -7.83 5.60
C ASP A 76 3.19 -6.80 4.55
N VAL A 77 3.14 -7.17 3.27
CA VAL A 77 2.79 -6.23 2.18
C VAL A 77 1.47 -6.63 1.54
N ILE A 78 0.57 -5.65 1.40
CA ILE A 78 -0.70 -5.83 0.67
C ILE A 78 -0.78 -4.75 -0.41
N LEU A 79 -0.82 -5.19 -1.67
CA LEU A 79 -0.93 -4.32 -2.83
C LEU A 79 -2.40 -4.19 -3.27
N PHE A 80 -2.88 -2.95 -3.33
CA PHE A 80 -4.13 -2.57 -3.98
C PHE A 80 -3.80 -1.87 -5.29
N ARG A 81 -4.35 -2.38 -6.39
CA ARG A 81 -4.35 -1.69 -7.69
C ARG A 81 -5.73 -1.10 -7.90
N ILE A 82 -5.79 0.22 -8.08
CA ILE A 82 -7.02 0.96 -8.34
C ILE A 82 -6.76 2.06 -9.37
N ASP A 83 -7.82 2.62 -9.94
CA ASP A 83 -7.70 3.87 -10.68
C ASP A 83 -7.32 5.00 -9.71
N MET A 84 -6.06 5.40 -9.71
CA MET A 84 -5.55 6.48 -8.84
C MET A 84 -5.94 7.88 -9.34
N PHE A 85 -6.47 8.01 -10.57
CA PHE A 85 -7.05 9.27 -11.04
C PHE A 85 -8.48 9.46 -10.52
N ASP A 86 -9.17 8.38 -10.16
CA ASP A 86 -10.42 8.45 -9.41
C ASP A 86 -10.15 8.69 -7.92
N ILE A 87 -10.17 9.97 -7.53
CA ILE A 87 -9.95 10.38 -6.15
C ILE A 87 -10.98 9.78 -5.18
N ILE A 88 -12.23 9.54 -5.62
CA ILE A 88 -13.24 8.92 -4.76
C ILE A 88 -12.83 7.48 -4.49
N LYS A 89 -12.38 6.75 -5.51
CA LYS A 89 -11.88 5.37 -5.36
C LYS A 89 -10.67 5.27 -4.43
N VAL A 90 -9.74 6.22 -4.52
CA VAL A 90 -8.59 6.31 -3.61
C VAL A 90 -9.06 6.51 -2.17
N MET A 91 -9.96 7.48 -1.95
CA MET A 91 -10.47 7.80 -0.60
C MET A 91 -11.29 6.67 0.00
N GLU A 92 -12.08 5.94 -0.80
CA GLU A 92 -12.80 4.74 -0.39
C GLU A 92 -11.84 3.65 0.07
N THR A 93 -10.78 3.40 -0.72
CA THR A 93 -9.78 2.36 -0.43
C THR A 93 -9.03 2.66 0.87
N VAL A 94 -8.55 3.90 1.03
CA VAL A 94 -7.86 4.34 2.24
C VAL A 94 -8.78 4.24 3.47
N SER A 95 -10.01 4.76 3.35
CA SER A 95 -11.02 4.70 4.41
C SER A 95 -11.34 3.27 4.85
N MET A 96 -11.54 2.36 3.89
CA MET A 96 -11.76 0.93 4.14
C MET A 96 -10.60 0.31 4.93
N ILE A 97 -9.35 0.56 4.52
CA ILE A 97 -8.16 0.03 5.20
C ILE A 97 -8.07 0.58 6.63
N ILE A 98 -8.26 1.89 6.81
CA ILE A 98 -8.25 2.51 8.15
C ILE A 98 -9.28 1.86 9.06
N VAL A 99 -10.52 1.70 8.61
CA VAL A 99 -11.60 1.07 9.41
C VAL A 99 -11.27 -0.38 9.74
N LYS A 100 -10.76 -1.16 8.78
CA LYS A 100 -10.34 -2.55 8.98
C LYS A 100 -9.27 -2.66 10.07
N GLU A 101 -8.22 -1.85 9.97
CA GLU A 101 -7.08 -1.90 10.88
C GLU A 101 -7.41 -1.33 12.26
N LYS A 102 -8.24 -0.29 12.34
CA LYS A 102 -8.76 0.22 13.62
C LYS A 102 -9.61 -0.82 14.35
N LYS A 103 -10.48 -1.55 13.63
CA LYS A 103 -11.26 -2.66 14.21
C LYS A 103 -10.38 -3.79 14.73
N ALA A 104 -9.20 -3.98 14.13
CA ALA A 104 -8.21 -4.96 14.57
C ALA A 104 -7.33 -4.48 15.75
N GLY A 105 -7.51 -3.23 16.22
CA GLY A 105 -6.71 -2.66 17.31
C GLY A 105 -5.32 -2.16 16.86
N ASN A 106 -5.13 -1.88 15.57
CA ASN A 106 -3.84 -1.47 15.02
C ASN A 106 -3.70 0.07 14.93
N ARG A 107 -2.45 0.52 14.97
CA ARG A 107 -2.09 1.92 14.75
C ARG A 107 -1.75 2.14 13.28
N ILE A 108 -2.32 3.17 12.69
CA ILE A 108 -2.20 3.46 11.25
C ILE A 108 -1.47 4.78 11.02
N TYR A 109 -0.56 4.78 10.05
CA TYR A 109 0.04 5.96 9.43
C TYR A 109 -0.33 6.01 7.95
N VAL A 110 -0.73 7.18 7.46
CA VAL A 110 -0.93 7.41 6.03
C VAL A 110 0.25 8.22 5.54
N ASN A 111 1.07 7.62 4.68
CA ASN A 111 2.27 8.22 4.14
C ASN A 111 1.93 8.92 2.83
N ILE A 112 1.56 10.19 2.91
CA ILE A 112 1.32 11.03 1.73
C ILE A 112 2.67 11.61 1.30
N GLN A 113 3.10 11.28 0.08
CA GLN A 113 4.39 11.68 -0.50
C GLN A 113 4.20 12.73 -1.59
#